data_AF-A0A4R5GDC8-F1
#
_entry.id   AF-A0A4R5GDC8-F1
#
_cell.length_a   1.000
_cell.length_b   1.000
_cell.length_c   1.000
_cell.angle_alpha   90.00
_cell.angle_beta   90.00
_cell.angle_gamma   90.00
#
_symmetry.space_group_name_H-M   'P 1'
#
loop_
_entity.id
_entity.type
_entity.pdbx_description
1 polymer ?
#
loop_
_entity_poly.entity_id
_entity_poly.type
_entity_poly.pdbx_seq_one_letter_code
_entity_poly.pdbx_strand_id
1 'polypeptide(L)'
;MTEIKFRNEKDGSEFPMAHPRASRVLADVRSWAARNGFEHVTFWRDTEDEHKLWVQLGEDRLNYWIPISTFTEGKHETVEMQLDYARGAQRRSAAGYDKFDK
;
A
#
# COMPACT_ATOMS: atom_id res chain seq x y z
N MET A 1 -10.75 -13.40 2.76
CA MET A 1 -9.30 -13.37 3.03
C MET A 1 -8.76 -12.15 2.35
N THR A 2 -8.13 -11.21 3.05
CA THR A 2 -7.71 -9.93 2.44
C THR A 2 -6.61 -10.15 1.41
N GLU A 3 -6.77 -9.60 0.20
CA GLU A 3 -5.80 -9.69 -0.88
C GLU A 3 -4.77 -8.57 -0.79
N ILE A 4 -3.47 -8.91 -0.88
CA ILE A 4 -2.38 -7.94 -0.93
C ILE A 4 -1.72 -8.05 -2.29
N LYS A 5 -1.73 -6.97 -3.07
CA LYS A 5 -1.22 -6.93 -4.44
C LYS A 5 -0.12 -5.88 -4.57
N PHE A 6 0.86 -6.16 -5.42
CA PHE A 6 1.88 -5.21 -5.84
C PHE A 6 1.81 -5.10 -7.35
N ARG A 7 1.64 -3.88 -7.86
CA ARG A 7 1.41 -3.61 -9.29
C ARG A 7 2.30 -2.50 -9.79
N ASN A 8 2.68 -2.56 -11.04
CA ASN A 8 3.35 -1.47 -11.72
C ASN A 8 2.33 -0.45 -12.18
N GLU A 9 2.54 0.83 -11.87
CA GLU A 9 1.66 1.89 -12.38
C GLU A 9 1.73 2.02 -13.90
N LYS A 10 2.90 1.73 -14.48
CA LYS A 10 3.16 1.88 -15.92
C LYS A 10 2.24 1.02 -16.80
N ASP A 11 1.97 -0.21 -16.38
CA ASP A 11 1.31 -1.23 -17.21
C ASP A 11 0.29 -2.08 -16.44
N GLY A 12 0.11 -1.84 -15.13
CA GLY A 12 -0.77 -2.61 -14.26
C GLY A 12 -0.28 -4.01 -13.94
N SER A 13 0.89 -4.42 -14.42
CA SER A 13 1.41 -5.77 -14.22
C SER A 13 1.73 -6.03 -12.75
N GLU A 14 1.36 -7.21 -12.27
CA GLU A 14 1.68 -7.63 -10.90
C GLU A 14 3.14 -8.03 -10.79
N PHE A 15 3.79 -7.66 -9.69
CA PHE A 15 5.14 -8.08 -9.39
C PHE A 15 5.20 -8.69 -7.98
N PRO A 16 6.02 -9.73 -7.76
CA PRO A 16 6.18 -10.29 -6.44
C PRO A 16 7.06 -9.40 -5.56
N MET A 17 6.66 -9.19 -4.30
CA MET A 17 7.54 -8.62 -3.28
C MET A 17 8.54 -9.68 -2.79
N ALA A 18 9.59 -9.92 -3.59
CA ALA A 18 10.57 -10.98 -3.36
C ALA A 18 11.66 -10.54 -2.38
N HIS A 19 11.34 -10.46 -1.08
CA HIS A 19 12.33 -10.25 -0.03
C HIS A 19 12.05 -11.16 1.19
N PRO A 20 13.07 -11.87 1.75
CA PRO A 20 12.85 -12.80 2.87
C PRO A 20 12.19 -12.17 4.10
N ARG A 21 12.49 -10.88 4.37
CA ARG A 21 11.87 -10.13 5.48
C ARG A 21 10.47 -9.58 5.14
N ALA A 22 10.13 -9.47 3.86
CA ALA A 22 8.83 -8.96 3.45
C ALA A 22 7.70 -9.91 3.85
N SER A 23 7.91 -11.23 3.86
CA SER A 23 6.86 -12.19 4.23
C SER A 23 6.20 -11.90 5.57
N ARG A 24 6.99 -11.48 6.58
CA ARG A 24 6.45 -11.07 7.89
C ARG A 24 5.65 -9.77 7.78
N VAL A 25 6.22 -8.76 7.13
CA VAL A 25 5.56 -7.47 6.92
C VAL A 25 4.25 -7.64 6.14
N LEU A 26 4.19 -8.54 5.16
CA LEU A 26 2.98 -8.85 4.39
C LEU A 26 1.90 -9.53 5.24
N ALA A 27 2.29 -10.36 6.20
CA ALA A 27 1.36 -10.94 7.17
C ALA A 27 0.77 -9.86 8.07
N ASP A 28 1.58 -8.88 8.46
CA ASP A 28 1.15 -7.74 9.27
C ASP A 28 0.20 -6.83 8.49
N VAL A 29 0.52 -6.49 7.24
CA VAL A 29 -0.36 -5.73 6.34
C VAL A 29 -1.70 -6.44 6.17
N ARG A 30 -1.69 -7.77 5.97
CA ARG A 30 -2.92 -8.56 5.84
C ARG A 30 -3.75 -8.52 7.13
N SER A 31 -3.10 -8.64 8.27
CA SER A 31 -3.75 -8.60 9.59
C SER A 31 -4.35 -7.22 9.87
N TRP A 32 -3.60 -6.14 9.59
CA TRP A 32 -4.06 -4.77 9.68
C TRP A 32 -5.26 -4.54 8.76
N ALA A 33 -5.19 -4.98 7.50
CA ALA A 33 -6.24 -4.76 6.53
C ALA A 33 -7.54 -5.51 6.91
N ALA A 34 -7.42 -6.74 7.39
CA ALA A 34 -8.55 -7.51 7.91
C ALA A 34 -9.19 -6.85 9.14
N ARG A 35 -8.37 -6.35 10.10
CA ARG A 35 -8.85 -5.61 11.28
C ARG A 35 -9.59 -4.32 10.93
N ASN A 36 -9.27 -3.73 9.78
CA ASN A 36 -9.83 -2.47 9.32
C ASN A 36 -10.93 -2.63 8.25
N GLY A 37 -11.30 -3.87 7.90
CA GLY A 37 -12.39 -4.14 6.96
C GLY A 37 -12.04 -3.97 5.48
N PHE A 38 -10.75 -3.97 5.12
CA PHE A 38 -10.32 -3.91 3.72
C PHE A 38 -10.27 -5.31 3.10
N GLU A 39 -10.97 -5.48 1.99
CA GLU A 39 -10.97 -6.72 1.20
C GLU A 39 -9.68 -6.85 0.38
N HIS A 40 -9.13 -5.74 -0.10
CA HIS A 40 -7.88 -5.71 -0.83
C HIS A 40 -7.07 -4.44 -0.54
N VAL A 41 -5.75 -4.60 -0.57
CA VAL A 41 -4.78 -3.51 -0.49
C VAL A 41 -3.80 -3.68 -1.65
N THR A 42 -3.65 -2.63 -2.46
CA THR A 42 -2.76 -2.64 -3.62
C THR A 42 -1.66 -1.59 -3.44
N PHE A 43 -0.43 -2.00 -3.66
CA PHE A 43 0.74 -1.12 -3.68
C PHE A 43 1.19 -0.94 -5.13
N TRP A 44 1.13 0.29 -5.62
CA TRP A 44 1.48 0.64 -6.98
C TRP A 44 2.89 1.23 -7.05
N ARG A 45 3.80 0.53 -7.70
CA ARG A 45 5.15 1.02 -7.97
C ARG A 45 5.08 2.16 -8.98
N ASP A 46 5.58 3.32 -8.53
CA ASP A 46 5.64 4.54 -9.32
C ASP A 46 6.49 4.36 -10.59
N THR A 47 6.14 5.08 -11.65
CA THR A 47 6.81 4.96 -12.95
C THR A 47 8.16 5.66 -13.03
N GLU A 48 8.37 6.69 -12.21
CA GLU A 48 9.58 7.52 -12.17
C GLU A 48 10.50 7.10 -11.01
N ASP A 49 9.96 6.53 -9.93
CA ASP A 49 10.69 6.12 -8.73
C ASP A 49 10.27 4.73 -8.22
N GLU A 50 11.07 3.71 -8.54
CA GLU A 50 10.77 2.32 -8.14
C GLU A 50 10.77 2.09 -6.62
N HIS A 51 11.29 3.03 -5.84
CA HIS A 51 11.25 2.96 -4.38
C HIS A 51 9.94 3.49 -3.80
N LYS A 52 9.09 4.16 -4.59
CA LYS A 52 7.79 4.65 -4.14
C LYS A 52 6.67 3.67 -4.49
N LEU A 53 5.89 3.32 -3.48
CA LEU A 53 4.70 2.49 -3.61
C LEU A 53 3.46 3.30 -3.21
N TRP A 54 2.68 3.75 -4.18
CA TRP A 54 1.38 4.39 -3.94
C TRP A 54 0.41 3.38 -3.34
N VAL A 55 -0.38 3.83 -2.37
CA VAL A 55 -1.28 2.95 -1.62
C VAL A 55 -2.68 3.05 -2.18
N GLN A 56 -3.32 1.91 -2.38
CA GLN A 56 -4.75 1.79 -2.62
C GLN A 56 -5.37 0.92 -1.52
N LEU A 57 -6.45 1.42 -0.91
CA LEU A 57 -7.20 0.74 0.15
C LEU A 57 -8.62 0.46 -0.33
N GLY A 58 -8.96 -0.80 -0.58
CA GLY A 58 -10.17 -1.11 -1.34
C GLY A 58 -10.13 -0.42 -2.71
N GLU A 59 -11.23 0.21 -3.10
CA GLU A 59 -11.34 0.90 -4.39
C GLU A 59 -10.63 2.27 -4.42
N ASP A 60 -10.23 2.80 -3.25
CA ASP A 60 -9.68 4.15 -3.15
C ASP A 60 -8.17 4.16 -3.38
N ARG A 61 -7.76 4.73 -4.51
CA ARG A 61 -6.34 5.01 -4.80
C ARG A 61 -5.93 6.32 -4.13
N LEU A 62 -4.95 6.25 -3.24
CA LEU A 62 -4.59 7.37 -2.37
C LEU A 62 -3.42 8.16 -2.94
N ASN A 63 -3.44 9.49 -2.76
CA ASN A 63 -2.26 10.33 -2.92
C ASN A 63 -1.32 10.19 -1.70
N TYR A 64 -1.00 8.95 -1.38
CA TYR A 64 -0.13 8.54 -0.28
C TYR A 64 0.76 7.41 -0.78
N TRP A 65 2.06 7.51 -0.52
CA TRP A 65 3.04 6.51 -0.91
C TRP A 65 3.86 6.08 0.30
N ILE A 66 4.36 4.85 0.23
CA ILE A 66 5.24 4.23 1.22
C ILE A 66 6.52 3.82 0.51
N PRO A 67 7.71 4.03 1.10
CA PRO A 67 8.94 3.54 0.50
C PRO A 67 9.01 2.01 0.55
N ILE A 68 9.48 1.38 -0.52
CA ILE A 68 9.65 -0.08 -0.61
C ILE A 68 10.52 -0.63 0.54
N SER A 69 11.45 0.17 1.05
CA SER A 69 12.30 -0.18 2.20
C SER A 69 11.49 -0.51 3.47
N THR A 70 10.28 0.04 3.62
CA THR A 70 9.35 -0.31 4.71
C THR A 70 9.06 -1.82 4.74
N PHE A 71 9.00 -2.45 3.55
CA PHE A 71 8.74 -3.88 3.42
C PHE A 71 10.00 -4.74 3.51
N THR A 72 11.17 -4.20 3.18
CA THR A 72 12.44 -4.96 3.18
C THR A 72 13.21 -4.84 4.50
N GLU A 73 13.08 -3.73 5.22
CA GLU A 73 13.74 -3.49 6.50
C GLU A 73 13.09 -4.24 7.68
N GLY A 74 11.81 -4.60 7.56
CA GLY A 74 11.16 -5.55 8.47
C GLY A 74 10.70 -4.99 9.83
N LYS A 75 10.53 -3.67 9.96
CA LYS A 75 10.00 -3.05 11.19
C LYS A 75 8.47 -3.03 11.16
N HIS A 76 7.87 -3.98 11.87
CA HIS A 76 6.41 -4.13 12.02
C HIS A 76 5.70 -2.81 12.38
N GLU A 77 6.19 -2.12 13.42
CA GLU A 77 5.60 -0.87 13.90
C GLU A 77 5.59 0.21 12.81
N THR A 78 6.60 0.21 11.93
CA THR A 78 6.70 1.17 10.84
C THR A 78 5.64 0.90 9.76
N VAL A 79 5.35 -0.36 9.42
CA VAL A 79 4.35 -0.65 8.39
C VAL A 79 2.92 -0.35 8.86
N GLU A 80 2.54 -0.74 10.07
CA GLU A 80 1.18 -0.47 10.58
C GLU A 80 0.93 1.02 10.71
N MET A 81 1.91 1.77 11.22
CA MET A 81 1.84 3.23 11.33
C MET A 81 1.64 3.89 9.95
N GLN A 82 2.38 3.45 8.93
CA GLN A 82 2.25 3.97 7.56
C GLN A 82 0.86 3.66 6.96
N LEU A 83 0.31 2.47 7.24
CA LEU A 83 -1.04 2.11 6.80
C LEU A 83 -2.11 2.90 7.55
N ASP A 84 -1.92 3.20 8.83
CA ASP A 84 -2.81 4.07 9.58
C ASP A 84 -2.81 5.51 9.05
N TYR A 85 -1.64 6.03 8.66
CA TYR A 85 -1.56 7.31 7.95
C TYR A 85 -2.28 7.26 6.59
N ALA A 86 -2.12 6.18 5.82
CA ALA A 86 -2.83 5.98 4.56
C ALA A 86 -4.35 5.94 4.76
N ARG A 87 -4.85 5.20 5.75
CA ARG A 87 -6.28 5.17 6.12
C ARG A 87 -6.79 6.55 6.55
N GLY A 88 -5.97 7.31 7.28
CA GLY A 88 -6.24 8.71 7.59
C GLY A 88 -6.32 9.58 6.34
N ALA A 89 -5.46 9.34 5.34
CA ALA A 89 -5.50 10.02 4.05
C ALA A 89 -6.73 9.64 3.22
N GLN A 90 -7.15 8.37 3.19
CA GLN A 90 -8.39 7.91 2.56
C GLN A 90 -9.61 8.67 3.06
N ARG A 91 -9.75 8.80 4.39
CA ARG A 91 -10.83 9.58 5.02
C ARG A 91 -10.81 11.05 4.61
N ARG A 92 -9.63 11.62 4.31
CA ARG A 92 -9.47 12.99 3.81
C ARG A 92 -9.66 13.09 2.30
N SER A 93 -9.30 12.06 1.53
CA SER A 93 -9.44 12.01 0.07
C SER A 93 -10.91 11.87 -0.33
N ALA A 94 -11.67 11.06 0.42
CA ALA A 94 -13.13 11.00 0.33
C ALA A 94 -13.81 12.37 0.62
N ALA A 95 -13.07 13.35 1.16
CA ALA A 95 -13.51 14.73 1.33
C ALA A 95 -13.09 15.68 0.17
N GLY A 96 -12.54 15.17 -0.94
CA GLY A 96 -12.44 15.89 -2.21
C GLY A 96 -11.07 16.46 -2.62
N TYR A 97 -9.95 15.80 -2.30
CA TYR A 97 -8.61 16.19 -2.79
C TYR A 97 -8.01 15.06 -3.64
N ASP A 98 -8.53 14.88 -4.85
CA ASP A 98 -8.03 13.87 -5.77
C ASP A 98 -6.82 14.38 -6.56
N LYS A 99 -5.73 13.61 -6.54
CA LYS A 99 -4.61 13.73 -7.49
C LYS A 99 -4.76 12.74 -8.65
N PHE A 100 -5.82 11.92 -8.65
CA PHE A 100 -6.12 10.95 -9.71
C PHE A 100 -7.17 11.43 -10.72
N ASP A 101 -7.53 12.71 -10.70
CA ASP A 101 -8.31 13.31 -11.79
C ASP A 101 -7.38 13.63 -12.96
N LYS A 102 -7.26 12.67 -13.88
CA LYS A 102 -6.72 12.88 -15.23
C LYS A 102 -7.31 11.91 -16.23
#